data_AF-A0A7S2ZNK2-F1
#
_entry.id   AF-A0A7S2ZNK2-F1
#
_cell.length_a   1.000
_cell.length_b   1.000
_cell.length_c   1.000
_cell.angle_alpha   90.00
_cell.angle_beta   90.00
_cell.angle_gamma   90.00
#
_symmetry.space_group_name_H-M   'P 1'
#
loop_
_entity.id
_entity.type
_entity.pdbx_description
1 polymer ?
#
loop_
_entity_poly.entity_id
_entity_poly.type
_entity_poly.pdbx_seq_one_letter_code
_entity_poly.pdbx_strand_id
1 'polypeptide(L)'
;MFPDLDFNLEVLVVHWRDELLRLKIHEDMMKIIPNFQGGNALREFVMNRVLDMLYYTRDRTRNFLWKEVVTQLNGHYSEFKKRHPEFNGKLCLFGHSLGGIIVYEIASRQVTDDPRLLKSEGLLLDFEVESIYALGSPLGGFLTLEFKLGTLCLKPQDLPYRIYNIFHPNDPVALRLEPVVDDRYTPVPPVVIPHWRTMDKTQNAVKWLGGFWKPKSSNNLPRETFEAENQEEAPHTPNCSPELPTANSSKNLDQYRRYDYTLQVSKSSSIQTPRRNLLLGRGHYCTSRIS
;
A
#
# COMPACT_ATOMS: atom_id res chain seq x y z
N MET A 1 -1.12 8.56 -20.98
CA MET A 1 -2.32 9.34 -21.37
C MET A 1 -3.34 8.32 -21.85
N PHE A 2 -4.47 8.16 -21.16
CA PHE A 2 -5.51 7.20 -21.50
C PHE A 2 -6.26 7.75 -22.73
N PRO A 3 -6.10 7.19 -23.94
CA PRO A 3 -6.55 7.86 -25.16
C PRO A 3 -8.08 7.94 -25.31
N ASP A 4 -8.82 7.10 -24.58
CA ASP A 4 -10.24 6.83 -24.87
C ASP A 4 -11.18 7.05 -23.67
N LEU A 5 -10.70 7.68 -22.60
CA LEU A 5 -11.46 7.92 -21.37
C LEU A 5 -11.47 9.41 -21.07
N ASP A 6 -12.59 10.07 -21.40
CA ASP A 6 -12.83 11.49 -21.13
C ASP A 6 -13.16 11.66 -19.64
N PHE A 7 -12.13 11.81 -18.81
CA PHE A 7 -12.27 12.18 -17.41
C PHE A 7 -11.27 13.27 -17.04
N ASN A 8 -11.77 14.26 -16.29
CA ASN A 8 -10.94 15.27 -15.65
C ASN A 8 -10.61 14.80 -14.23
N LEU A 9 -9.32 14.72 -13.92
CA LEU A 9 -8.83 14.32 -12.60
C LEU A 9 -8.10 15.50 -11.96
N GLU A 10 -8.53 15.87 -10.76
CA GLU A 10 -7.80 16.79 -9.89
C GLU A 10 -7.38 16.07 -8.62
N VAL A 11 -6.11 16.20 -8.24
CA VAL A 11 -5.53 15.54 -7.05
C VAL A 11 -5.20 16.62 -6.02
N LEU A 12 -5.84 16.52 -4.85
CA LEU A 12 -5.66 17.43 -3.72
C LEU A 12 -4.93 16.68 -2.59
N VAL A 13 -3.79 17.21 -2.15
CA VAL A 13 -2.87 16.52 -1.25
C VAL A 13 -3.13 16.92 0.20
N VAL A 14 -3.33 15.92 1.07
CA VAL A 14 -3.44 16.09 2.53
C VAL A 14 -2.10 15.80 3.20
N HIS A 15 -1.68 16.69 4.09
CA HIS A 15 -0.37 16.74 4.74
C HIS A 15 -0.41 16.31 6.21
N TRP A 16 -1.10 15.21 6.53
CA TRP A 16 -1.30 14.77 7.92
C TRP A 16 0.02 14.49 8.68
N ARG A 17 1.05 14.01 7.98
CA ARG A 17 2.33 13.66 8.60
C ARG A 17 3.08 14.91 9.05
N ASP A 18 2.99 16.00 8.29
CA ASP A 18 3.67 17.24 8.65
C ASP A 18 3.12 17.79 9.98
N GLU A 19 1.82 17.64 10.23
CA GLU A 19 1.18 18.02 11.49
C GLU A 19 1.55 17.08 12.64
N LEU A 20 1.67 15.77 12.37
CA LEU A 20 2.14 14.80 13.36
C LEU A 20 3.54 15.13 13.88
N LEU A 21 4.45 15.49 12.96
CA LEU A 21 5.84 15.81 13.28
C LEU A 21 5.99 17.08 14.12
N ARG A 22 5.00 17.98 14.08
CA ARG A 22 4.96 19.21 14.90
C ARG A 22 4.46 18.97 16.32
N LEU A 23 3.93 17.79 16.63
CA LEU A 23 3.47 17.50 17.98
C LEU A 23 4.64 17.36 18.95
N LYS A 24 4.46 17.88 20.17
CA LYS A 24 5.43 17.72 21.26
C LYS A 24 5.81 16.26 21.54
N ILE A 25 4.88 15.32 21.35
CA ILE A 25 5.18 13.89 21.51
C ILE A 25 6.23 13.39 20.52
N HIS A 26 6.23 13.93 19.29
CA HIS A 26 7.24 13.61 18.30
C HIS A 26 8.59 14.23 18.70
N GLU A 27 8.58 15.50 19.12
CA GLU A 27 9.78 16.17 19.63
C GLU A 27 10.42 15.41 20.81
N ASP A 28 9.62 14.99 21.78
CA ASP A 28 10.07 14.24 22.95
C ASP A 28 10.57 12.83 22.57
N MET A 29 9.95 12.18 21.58
CA MET A 29 10.44 10.92 21.04
C MET A 29 11.81 11.08 20.38
N MET A 30 12.02 12.15 19.61
CA MET A 30 13.31 12.42 18.97
C MET A 30 14.45 12.62 19.97
N LYS A 31 14.16 13.08 21.20
CA LYS A 31 15.16 13.22 22.28
C LYS A 31 15.66 11.89 22.83
N ILE A 32 14.83 10.84 22.81
CA ILE A 32 15.18 9.51 23.35
C ILE A 32 15.76 8.57 22.28
N ILE A 33 15.64 8.93 21.00
CA ILE A 33 16.22 8.17 19.90
C ILE A 33 17.75 8.37 19.92
N PRO A 34 18.56 7.31 20.06
CA PRO A 34 20.01 7.45 20.18
C PRO A 34 20.65 8.14 18.96
N ASN A 35 21.33 9.27 19.14
CA ASN A 35 22.03 9.93 18.03
C ASN A 35 23.22 9.08 17.57
N PHE A 36 23.04 8.30 16.51
CA PHE A 36 24.12 7.52 15.88
C PHE A 36 24.25 7.94 14.43
N GLN A 37 25.39 8.53 14.09
CA GLN A 37 25.76 8.81 12.71
C GLN A 37 26.19 7.49 12.06
N GLY A 38 25.40 7.01 11.09
CA GLY A 38 25.60 5.72 10.43
C GLY A 38 24.45 4.72 10.58
N GLY A 39 23.23 5.19 10.88
CA GLY A 39 22.04 4.33 10.96
C GLY A 39 21.89 3.44 9.72
N ASN A 40 21.61 2.16 9.92
CA ASN A 40 21.32 1.26 8.81
C ASN A 40 19.90 1.55 8.26
N ALA A 41 19.64 1.10 7.04
CA ALA A 41 18.39 1.36 6.36
C ALA A 41 17.16 0.86 7.17
N LEU A 42 17.31 -0.25 7.92
CA LEU A 42 16.29 -0.75 8.84
C LEU A 42 15.92 0.28 9.91
N ARG A 43 16.89 0.96 10.50
CA ARG A 43 16.65 2.01 11.48
C ARG A 43 15.84 3.15 10.88
N GLU A 44 16.23 3.63 9.71
CA GLU A 44 15.48 4.69 9.01
C GLU A 44 14.04 4.27 8.72
N PHE A 45 13.83 3.01 8.34
CA PHE A 45 12.49 2.46 8.14
C PHE A 45 11.67 2.47 9.44
N VAL A 46 12.22 1.97 10.55
CA VAL A 46 11.50 1.96 11.84
C VAL A 46 11.17 3.39 12.29
N MET A 47 12.13 4.31 12.21
CA MET A 47 11.94 5.69 12.65
C MET A 47 10.95 6.46 11.76
N ASN A 48 10.90 6.18 10.45
CA ASN A 48 10.03 6.91 9.52
C ASN A 48 8.66 6.25 9.28
N ARG A 49 8.48 4.95 9.55
CA ARG A 49 7.28 4.19 9.19
C ARG A 49 6.62 3.52 10.38
N VAL A 50 7.39 2.77 11.16
CA VAL A 50 6.84 2.06 12.33
C VAL A 50 6.45 3.07 13.42
N LEU A 51 7.24 4.12 13.60
CA LEU A 51 6.95 5.15 14.58
C LEU A 51 5.64 5.89 14.31
N ASP A 52 5.32 6.17 13.04
CA ASP A 52 4.03 6.76 12.64
C ASP A 52 2.87 5.86 13.09
N MET A 53 2.97 4.54 12.92
CA MET A 53 1.98 3.58 13.40
C MET A 53 1.87 3.58 14.92
N LEU A 54 3.00 3.64 15.65
CA LEU A 54 3.01 3.69 17.11
C LEU A 54 2.38 4.97 17.65
N TYR A 55 2.53 6.10 16.97
CA TYR A 55 1.81 7.30 17.33
C TYR A 55 0.31 7.11 17.14
N TYR A 56 -0.09 6.45 16.06
CA TYR A 56 -1.49 6.24 15.72
C TYR A 56 -2.25 5.32 16.67
N THR A 57 -1.59 4.33 17.28
CA THR A 57 -2.24 3.46 18.28
C THR A 57 -2.67 4.20 19.55
N ARG A 58 -2.21 5.44 19.75
CA ARG A 58 -2.64 6.29 20.87
C ARG A 58 -3.86 7.12 20.48
N ASP A 59 -4.98 6.90 21.17
CA ASP A 59 -6.25 7.60 20.91
C ASP A 59 -6.13 9.12 20.82
N ARG A 60 -5.31 9.75 21.67
CA ARG A 60 -5.08 11.20 21.62
C ARG A 60 -4.50 11.66 20.28
N THR A 61 -3.48 10.96 19.79
CA THR A 61 -2.81 11.31 18.53
C THR A 61 -3.68 10.92 17.33
N ARG A 62 -4.37 9.78 17.43
CA ARG A 62 -5.34 9.31 16.44
C ARG A 62 -6.47 10.33 16.21
N ASN A 63 -7.11 10.76 17.30
CA ASN A 63 -8.20 11.75 17.26
C ASN A 63 -7.71 13.10 16.70
N PHE A 64 -6.49 13.50 17.04
CA PHE A 64 -5.88 14.70 16.46
C PHE A 64 -5.72 14.56 14.94
N LEU A 65 -5.13 13.45 14.48
CA LEU A 65 -4.92 13.20 13.07
C LEU A 65 -6.22 13.13 12.27
N TRP A 66 -7.27 12.52 12.81
CA TRP A 66 -8.58 12.51 12.16
C TRP A 66 -9.13 13.92 11.94
N LYS A 67 -9.12 14.76 12.98
CA LYS A 67 -9.61 16.14 12.87
C LYS A 67 -8.81 16.95 11.86
N GLU A 68 -7.50 16.79 11.87
CA GLU A 68 -6.62 17.48 10.95
C GLU A 68 -6.88 17.06 9.49
N VAL A 69 -6.98 15.76 9.24
CA VAL A 69 -7.29 15.22 7.91
C VAL A 69 -8.66 15.66 7.43
N VAL A 70 -9.70 15.58 8.28
CA VAL A 70 -11.06 16.03 7.93
C VAL A 70 -11.08 17.53 7.63
N THR A 71 -10.37 18.34 8.43
CA THR A 71 -10.26 19.79 8.21
C THR A 71 -9.65 20.09 6.84
N GLN A 72 -8.54 19.42 6.49
CA GLN A 72 -7.90 19.60 5.18
C GLN A 72 -8.79 19.11 4.04
N LEU A 73 -9.43 17.93 4.18
CA LEU A 73 -10.35 17.38 3.18
C LEU A 73 -11.52 18.32 2.89
N ASN A 74 -12.20 18.81 3.93
CA ASN A 74 -13.32 19.73 3.78
C ASN A 74 -12.87 21.09 3.23
N GLY A 75 -11.70 21.59 3.66
CA GLY A 75 -11.09 22.81 3.11
C GLY A 75 -10.84 22.71 1.60
N HIS A 76 -10.17 21.63 1.19
CA HIS A 76 -9.92 21.32 -0.22
C HIS A 76 -11.21 21.17 -1.02
N TYR A 77 -12.20 20.45 -0.49
CA TYR A 77 -13.49 20.29 -1.14
C TYR A 77 -14.22 21.63 -1.30
N SER A 78 -14.21 22.48 -0.27
CA SER A 78 -14.81 23.82 -0.32
C SER A 78 -14.17 24.69 -1.41
N GLU A 79 -12.84 24.73 -1.47
CA GLU A 79 -12.10 25.48 -2.49
C GLU A 79 -12.34 24.94 -3.90
N PHE A 80 -12.40 23.61 -4.03
CA PHE A 80 -12.72 22.94 -5.27
C PHE A 80 -14.14 23.28 -5.74
N LYS A 81 -15.15 23.22 -4.87
CA LYS A 81 -16.54 23.59 -5.19
C LYS A 81 -16.70 25.08 -5.53
N LYS A 82 -15.87 25.97 -4.97
CA LYS A 82 -15.85 27.39 -5.38
C LYS A 82 -15.38 27.56 -6.83
N ARG A 83 -14.38 26.78 -7.25
CA ARG A 83 -13.87 26.77 -8.64
C ARG A 83 -14.78 26.01 -9.60
N HIS A 84 -15.49 25.00 -9.10
CA HIS A 84 -16.35 24.12 -9.88
C HIS A 84 -17.76 23.98 -9.25
N PRO A 85 -18.61 25.03 -9.30
CA PRO A 85 -19.93 25.03 -8.64
C PRO A 85 -20.85 23.91 -9.11
N GLU A 86 -20.81 23.58 -10.40
CA GLU A 86 -21.63 22.55 -11.04
C GLU A 86 -21.06 21.13 -10.90
N PHE A 87 -19.94 20.96 -10.19
CA PHE A 87 -19.35 19.62 -10.03
C PHE A 87 -20.31 18.66 -9.33
N ASN A 88 -20.59 17.54 -10.00
CA ASN A 88 -21.36 16.39 -9.54
C ASN A 88 -20.60 15.07 -9.74
N GLY A 89 -19.28 15.16 -9.89
CA GLY A 89 -18.41 13.99 -10.09
C GLY A 89 -18.15 13.21 -8.81
N LYS A 90 -17.32 12.18 -8.94
CA LYS A 90 -16.97 11.25 -7.85
C LYS A 90 -15.79 11.77 -7.04
N LEU A 91 -15.86 11.60 -5.72
CA LEU A 91 -14.79 11.96 -4.79
C LEU A 91 -14.18 10.69 -4.20
N CYS A 92 -12.88 10.53 -4.40
CA CYS A 92 -12.14 9.34 -4.01
C CYS A 92 -11.03 9.72 -3.03
N LEU A 93 -10.85 8.90 -1.99
CA LEU A 93 -9.78 9.08 -1.01
C LEU A 93 -8.63 8.13 -1.32
N PHE A 94 -7.41 8.65 -1.33
CA PHE A 94 -6.19 7.87 -1.49
C PHE A 94 -5.37 7.95 -0.20
N GLY A 95 -5.04 6.80 0.37
CA GLY A 95 -4.27 6.71 1.60
C GLY A 95 -3.06 5.80 1.41
N HIS A 96 -1.85 6.35 1.47
CA HIS A 96 -0.61 5.58 1.41
C HIS A 96 -0.14 5.20 2.81
N SER A 97 0.27 3.94 3.01
CA SER A 97 0.78 3.43 4.29
C SER A 97 -0.24 3.69 5.41
N LEU A 98 0.15 4.39 6.49
CA LEU A 98 -0.77 4.80 7.57
C LEU A 98 -1.96 5.64 7.08
N GLY A 99 -1.78 6.42 6.01
CA GLY A 99 -2.86 7.21 5.42
C GLY A 99 -4.05 6.34 4.98
N GLY A 100 -3.81 5.08 4.57
CA GLY A 100 -4.87 4.14 4.22
C GLY A 100 -5.77 3.78 5.41
N ILE A 101 -5.21 3.69 6.61
CA ILE A 101 -5.96 3.46 7.85
C ILE A 101 -6.75 4.70 8.23
N ILE A 102 -6.11 5.87 8.17
CA ILE A 102 -6.73 7.15 8.51
C ILE A 102 -7.99 7.38 7.67
N VAL A 103 -7.90 7.26 6.35
CA VAL A 103 -9.06 7.49 5.46
C VAL A 103 -10.12 6.42 5.61
N TYR A 104 -9.74 5.17 5.88
CA TYR A 104 -10.68 4.08 6.14
C TYR A 104 -11.50 4.34 7.41
N GLU A 105 -10.84 4.72 8.51
CA GLU A 105 -11.54 4.99 9.77
C GLU A 105 -12.43 6.22 9.68
N ILE A 106 -11.96 7.31 9.05
CA ILE A 106 -12.78 8.51 8.81
C ILE A 106 -14.04 8.16 8.03
N ALA A 107 -13.89 7.42 6.92
CA ALA A 107 -15.01 7.03 6.06
C ALA A 107 -15.96 6.04 6.75
N SER A 108 -15.43 5.10 7.54
CA SER A 108 -16.25 4.16 8.32
C SER A 108 -17.08 4.89 9.36
N ARG A 109 -16.50 5.88 10.05
CA ARG A 109 -17.20 6.71 11.03
C ARG A 109 -18.38 7.47 10.43
N GLN A 110 -18.28 7.92 9.17
CA GLN A 110 -19.42 8.58 8.50
C GLN A 110 -20.67 7.68 8.39
N VAL A 111 -20.49 6.36 8.46
CA VAL A 111 -21.55 5.35 8.37
C VAL A 111 -22.01 4.88 9.74
N THR A 112 -21.08 4.71 10.69
CA THR A 112 -21.38 4.12 12.01
C THR A 112 -21.85 5.11 13.06
N ASP A 113 -21.32 6.33 13.01
CA ASP A 113 -21.47 7.28 14.11
C ASP A 113 -22.61 8.28 13.80
N ASP A 114 -23.23 8.85 14.85
CA ASP A 114 -24.25 9.88 14.68
C ASP A 114 -23.64 11.11 13.97
N PRO A 115 -24.20 11.56 12.82
CA PRO A 115 -23.73 12.75 12.11
C PRO A 115 -23.64 14.01 12.98
N ARG A 116 -24.51 14.15 14.00
CA ARG A 116 -24.46 15.27 14.95
C ARG A 116 -23.22 15.22 15.82
N LEU A 117 -22.84 14.03 16.26
CA LEU A 117 -21.62 13.82 17.04
C LEU A 117 -20.39 14.10 16.19
N LEU A 118 -20.32 13.52 14.98
CA LEU A 118 -19.23 13.79 14.03
C LEU A 118 -19.07 15.28 13.76
N LYS A 119 -20.18 16.00 13.56
CA LYS A 119 -20.15 17.44 13.37
C LYS A 119 -19.58 18.17 14.59
N SER A 120 -20.01 17.80 15.79
CA SER A 120 -19.52 18.40 17.04
C SER A 120 -18.04 18.10 17.31
N GLU A 121 -17.54 16.95 16.84
CA GLU A 121 -16.14 16.56 16.99
C GLU A 121 -15.23 17.14 15.91
N GLY A 122 -15.80 17.72 14.83
CA GLY A 122 -15.06 18.18 13.65
C GLY A 122 -14.62 17.04 12.73
N LEU A 123 -15.41 15.96 12.68
CA LEU A 123 -15.12 14.73 11.93
C LEU A 123 -16.12 14.44 10.80
N LEU A 124 -17.14 15.29 10.62
CA LEU A 124 -18.12 15.14 9.53
C LEU A 124 -17.49 15.63 8.21
N LEU A 125 -17.50 14.79 7.18
CA LEU A 125 -17.10 15.18 5.83
C LEU A 125 -18.23 15.96 5.15
N ASP A 126 -17.87 16.99 4.40
CA ASP A 126 -18.84 17.81 3.64
C ASP A 126 -19.23 17.19 2.29
N PHE A 127 -18.81 15.96 2.03
CA PHE A 127 -19.01 15.24 0.78
C PHE A 127 -19.13 13.73 0.99
N GLU A 128 -19.77 13.07 0.03
CA GLU A 128 -19.88 11.62 0.00
C GLU A 128 -18.62 11.01 -0.65
N VAL A 129 -18.08 9.97 -0.01
CA VAL A 129 -16.93 9.21 -0.51
C VAL A 129 -17.44 8.14 -1.48
N GLU A 130 -16.93 8.12 -2.70
CA GLU A 130 -17.21 7.06 -3.68
C GLU A 130 -16.32 5.84 -3.44
N SER A 131 -15.02 6.08 -3.25
CA SER A 131 -14.05 4.99 -3.11
C SER A 131 -12.81 5.38 -2.34
N ILE A 132 -12.19 4.37 -1.73
CA ILE A 132 -10.97 4.44 -0.94
C ILE A 132 -9.91 3.56 -1.60
N TYR A 133 -8.73 4.12 -1.81
CA TYR A 133 -7.56 3.42 -2.33
C TYR A 133 -6.49 3.37 -1.23
N ALA A 134 -6.37 2.23 -0.57
CA ALA A 134 -5.34 1.97 0.43
C ALA A 134 -4.09 1.44 -0.28
N LEU A 135 -3.04 2.25 -0.36
CA LEU A 135 -1.81 1.96 -1.10
C LEU A 135 -0.70 1.54 -0.14
N GLY A 136 -0.16 0.33 -0.28
CA GLY A 136 0.95 -0.16 0.57
C GLY A 136 0.62 -0.03 2.07
N SER A 137 -0.63 -0.32 2.44
CA SER A 137 -1.17 0.00 3.77
C SER A 137 -1.20 -1.22 4.69
N PRO A 138 -0.85 -1.08 5.98
CA PRO A 138 -1.02 -2.14 6.97
C PRO A 138 -2.47 -2.30 7.45
N LEU A 139 -3.45 -1.72 6.73
CA LEU A 139 -4.87 -1.73 7.08
C LEU A 139 -5.37 -3.12 7.47
N GLY A 140 -5.03 -4.19 6.72
CA GLY A 140 -5.45 -5.55 7.07
C GLY A 140 -4.96 -6.02 8.45
N GLY A 141 -3.72 -5.69 8.81
CA GLY A 141 -3.19 -5.99 10.14
C GLY A 141 -3.86 -5.18 11.24
N PHE A 142 -4.09 -3.89 11.01
CA PHE A 142 -4.79 -3.03 11.97
C PHE A 142 -6.22 -3.50 12.24
N LEU A 143 -6.97 -3.87 11.20
CA LEU A 143 -8.31 -4.43 11.32
C LEU A 143 -8.32 -5.75 12.07
N THR A 144 -7.29 -6.57 11.91
CA THR A 144 -7.14 -7.84 12.62
C THR A 144 -6.83 -7.65 14.11
N LEU A 145 -6.00 -6.66 14.46
CA LEU A 145 -5.51 -6.45 15.83
C LEU A 145 -6.46 -5.61 16.69
N GLU A 146 -7.16 -4.65 16.11
CA GLU A 146 -8.06 -3.78 16.85
C GLU A 146 -9.50 -4.31 16.79
N PHE A 147 -9.94 -4.94 17.88
CA PHE A 147 -11.32 -5.46 18.03
C PHE A 147 -12.41 -4.40 17.80
N LYS A 148 -12.09 -3.11 17.98
CA LYS A 148 -13.00 -1.98 17.67
C LYS A 148 -13.08 -1.63 16.18
N LEU A 149 -12.04 -1.90 15.39
CA LEU A 149 -12.07 -1.72 13.93
C LEU A 149 -12.54 -2.99 13.18
N GLY A 150 -12.39 -4.17 13.80
CA GLY A 150 -12.41 -5.46 13.11
C GLY A 150 -13.76 -6.05 12.68
N THR A 151 -14.93 -5.46 12.98
CA THR A 151 -16.21 -6.12 12.61
C THR A 151 -17.41 -5.25 12.26
N LEU A 152 -17.37 -3.92 12.38
CA LEU A 152 -18.60 -3.12 12.21
C LEU A 152 -18.88 -2.66 10.76
N CYS A 153 -17.93 -2.73 9.82
CA CYS A 153 -18.13 -2.11 8.49
C CYS A 153 -17.54 -2.81 7.27
N LEU A 154 -16.93 -4.01 7.37
CA LEU A 154 -16.25 -4.58 6.20
C LEU A 154 -17.14 -5.39 5.27
N LYS A 155 -18.41 -5.64 5.61
CA LYS A 155 -19.30 -6.34 4.69
C LYS A 155 -19.55 -5.43 3.47
N PRO A 156 -19.15 -5.84 2.26
CA PRO A 156 -19.25 -5.00 1.05
C PRO A 156 -20.68 -4.59 0.69
N GLN A 157 -21.67 -5.26 1.27
CA GLN A 157 -23.09 -5.01 1.06
C GLN A 157 -23.59 -3.78 1.84
N ASP A 158 -22.85 -3.35 2.87
CA ASP A 158 -23.29 -2.31 3.82
C ASP A 158 -22.48 -1.00 3.70
N LEU A 159 -21.43 -0.97 2.86
CA LEU A 159 -20.62 0.22 2.65
C LEU A 159 -21.12 1.07 1.48
N PRO A 160 -21.29 2.40 1.66
CA PRO A 160 -21.66 3.30 0.56
C PRO A 160 -20.49 3.55 -0.41
N TYR A 161 -19.28 3.07 -0.11
CA TYR A 161 -18.08 3.27 -0.93
C TYR A 161 -17.35 1.96 -1.28
N ARG A 162 -16.53 2.00 -2.33
CA ARG A 162 -15.64 0.89 -2.73
C ARG A 162 -14.29 1.00 -2.01
N ILE A 163 -13.73 -0.12 -1.58
CA ILE A 163 -12.36 -0.17 -1.06
C ILE A 163 -11.47 -0.95 -2.05
N TYR A 164 -10.31 -0.38 -2.35
CA TYR A 164 -9.25 -0.99 -3.15
C TYR A 164 -7.96 -1.01 -2.33
N ASN A 165 -7.56 -2.19 -1.87
CA ASN A 165 -6.28 -2.42 -1.21
C ASN A 165 -5.23 -2.78 -2.27
N ILE A 166 -4.35 -1.84 -2.58
CA ILE A 166 -3.34 -1.97 -3.64
C ILE A 166 -1.97 -2.08 -3.01
N PHE A 167 -1.26 -3.16 -3.27
CA PHE A 167 0.05 -3.41 -2.66
C PHE A 167 1.03 -4.12 -3.57
N HIS A 168 2.32 -3.96 -3.27
CA HIS A 168 3.37 -4.76 -3.88
C HIS A 168 3.59 -6.02 -3.03
N PRO A 169 3.81 -7.22 -3.62
CA PRO A 169 4.00 -8.46 -2.85
C PRO A 169 5.16 -8.42 -1.84
N ASN A 170 6.18 -7.60 -2.12
CA ASN A 170 7.35 -7.44 -1.26
C ASN A 170 7.28 -6.20 -0.35
N ASP A 171 6.13 -5.53 -0.26
CA ASP A 171 5.95 -4.43 0.67
C ASP A 171 5.92 -4.98 2.11
N PRO A 172 6.84 -4.57 2.99
CA PRO A 172 6.96 -5.14 4.33
C PRO A 172 5.81 -4.76 5.27
N VAL A 173 5.00 -3.75 4.92
CA VAL A 173 3.87 -3.30 5.77
C VAL A 173 2.51 -3.59 5.17
N ALA A 174 2.42 -3.83 3.86
CA ALA A 174 1.13 -4.01 3.22
C ALA A 174 0.55 -5.40 3.53
N LEU A 175 -0.71 -5.43 3.98
CA LEU A 175 -1.40 -6.65 4.36
C LEU A 175 -2.73 -6.77 3.62
N ARG A 176 -3.14 -8.01 3.36
CA ARG A 176 -4.39 -8.34 2.67
C ARG A 176 -5.63 -7.97 3.49
N LEU A 177 -6.68 -7.53 2.81
CA LEU A 177 -7.99 -7.28 3.41
C LEU A 177 -8.96 -8.44 3.21
N GLU A 178 -8.95 -9.10 2.06
CA GLU A 178 -10.00 -10.09 1.73
C GLU A 178 -10.14 -11.20 2.78
N PRO A 179 -9.04 -11.80 3.30
CA PRO A 179 -9.13 -12.81 4.36
C PRO A 179 -9.64 -12.25 5.69
N VAL A 180 -9.48 -10.94 5.94
CA VAL A 180 -10.01 -10.28 7.14
C VAL A 180 -11.53 -10.09 7.03
N VAL A 181 -12.03 -9.88 5.81
CA VAL A 181 -13.47 -9.73 5.53
C VAL A 181 -14.18 -11.09 5.56
N ASP A 182 -13.58 -12.10 4.94
CA ASP A 182 -14.13 -13.45 4.84
C ASP A 182 -13.02 -14.49 4.61
N ASP A 183 -12.88 -15.41 5.56
CA ASP A 183 -11.84 -16.46 5.57
C ASP A 183 -11.80 -17.30 4.28
N ARG A 184 -12.92 -17.37 3.53
CA ARG A 184 -12.99 -18.07 2.25
C ARG A 184 -12.07 -17.47 1.17
N TYR A 185 -11.61 -16.22 1.35
CA TYR A 185 -10.62 -15.59 0.48
C TYR A 185 -9.16 -15.95 0.80
N THR A 186 -8.90 -16.67 1.89
CA THR A 186 -7.54 -17.12 2.24
C THR A 186 -6.82 -17.83 1.08
N PRO A 187 -7.41 -18.85 0.42
CA PRO A 187 -6.78 -19.51 -0.72
C PRO A 187 -6.87 -18.71 -2.04
N VAL A 188 -7.61 -17.60 -2.07
CA VAL A 188 -7.81 -16.80 -3.29
C VAL A 188 -6.69 -15.78 -3.43
N PRO A 189 -5.95 -15.74 -4.55
CA PRO A 189 -4.88 -14.75 -4.75
C PRO A 189 -5.45 -13.34 -5.03
N PRO A 190 -4.74 -12.27 -4.64
CA PRO A 190 -5.07 -10.89 -5.02
C PRO A 190 -5.17 -10.70 -6.54
N VAL A 191 -5.98 -9.74 -6.97
CA VAL A 191 -6.13 -9.39 -8.39
C VAL A 191 -4.85 -8.70 -8.89
N VAL A 192 -4.23 -9.23 -9.94
CA VAL A 192 -2.99 -8.64 -10.48
C VAL A 192 -3.31 -7.39 -11.32
N ILE A 193 -2.73 -6.25 -10.94
CA ILE A 193 -2.74 -5.03 -11.75
C ILE A 193 -1.57 -5.12 -12.75
N PRO A 194 -1.83 -5.10 -14.06
CA PRO A 194 -0.78 -5.22 -15.07
C PRO A 194 0.17 -4.02 -15.03
N HIS A 195 1.46 -4.27 -15.24
CA HIS A 195 2.45 -3.22 -15.32
C HIS A 195 2.30 -2.41 -16.62
N TRP A 196 2.03 -1.10 -16.49
CA TRP A 196 1.90 -0.19 -17.62
C TRP A 196 3.26 0.42 -18.00
N ARG A 197 3.73 0.19 -19.23
CA ARG A 197 4.98 0.79 -19.76
C ARG A 197 4.72 2.20 -20.30
N THR A 198 4.94 3.25 -19.48
CA THR A 198 5.13 4.62 -20.03
C THR A 198 5.99 5.53 -19.16
N MET A 199 6.86 5.00 -18.30
CA MET A 199 7.93 5.80 -17.71
C MET A 199 9.27 5.20 -18.06
N ASP A 200 10.18 6.04 -18.54
CA ASP A 200 11.50 5.67 -19.00
C ASP A 200 12.24 4.87 -17.93
N LYS A 201 12.93 3.80 -18.33
CA LYS A 201 13.50 2.78 -17.42
C LYS A 201 14.57 3.34 -16.47
N THR A 202 14.95 4.59 -16.64
CA THR A 202 16.04 5.26 -15.95
C THR A 202 15.64 5.99 -14.66
N GLN A 203 14.36 6.02 -14.25
CA GLN A 203 13.98 6.72 -13.01
C GLN A 203 13.34 5.90 -11.88
N ASN A 204 12.81 4.69 -12.11
CA ASN A 204 11.91 4.06 -11.12
C ASN A 204 12.32 2.71 -10.51
N ALA A 205 13.56 2.22 -10.69
CA ALA A 205 14.03 1.04 -9.97
C ALA A 205 14.98 1.34 -8.79
N VAL A 206 15.62 2.51 -8.79
CA VAL A 206 16.72 2.82 -7.84
C VAL A 206 16.24 3.60 -6.60
N LYS A 207 15.02 4.17 -6.60
CA LYS A 207 14.50 4.93 -5.44
C LYS A 207 13.55 4.17 -4.52
N TRP A 208 12.97 3.03 -4.95
CA TRP A 208 11.87 2.41 -4.19
C TRP A 208 12.17 1.01 -3.61
N LEU A 209 13.17 0.24 -4.10
CA LEU A 209 13.41 -1.15 -3.64
C LEU A 209 14.90 -1.63 -3.59
N GLY A 210 15.90 -0.75 -3.45
CA GLY A 210 17.29 -1.14 -3.79
C GLY A 210 18.40 -1.22 -2.73
N GLY A 211 18.17 -0.84 -1.47
CA GLY A 211 19.26 -0.77 -0.46
C GLY A 211 19.29 -1.88 0.59
N PHE A 212 18.21 -2.64 0.73
CA PHE A 212 17.94 -3.38 1.97
C PHE A 212 18.41 -4.83 1.98
N TRP A 213 18.63 -5.44 0.81
CA TRP A 213 19.03 -6.85 0.71
C TRP A 213 19.91 -7.07 -0.53
N LYS A 214 21.19 -6.68 -0.45
CA LYS A 214 22.22 -7.38 -1.22
C LYS A 214 22.71 -8.54 -0.35
N PRO A 215 22.46 -9.81 -0.69
CA PRO A 215 23.31 -10.86 -0.16
C PRO A 215 24.73 -10.54 -0.64
N LYS A 216 25.67 -10.38 0.29
CA LYS A 216 27.09 -10.36 -0.05
C LYS A 216 27.39 -11.74 -0.65
N SER A 217 27.53 -11.84 -1.97
CA SER A 217 28.16 -13.01 -2.56
C SER A 217 29.60 -13.05 -2.05
N SER A 218 29.93 -14.18 -1.44
CA SER A 218 31.17 -14.52 -0.74
C SER A 218 32.46 -14.17 -1.47
N ASN A 219 33.54 -13.98 -0.72
CA ASN A 219 34.74 -14.80 -0.89
C ASN A 219 35.61 -14.82 0.37
N ASN A 220 36.16 -16.02 0.62
CA ASN A 220 37.24 -16.41 1.52
C ASN A 220 36.88 -16.74 2.97
N LEU A 221 36.69 -18.04 3.24
CA LEU A 221 37.33 -18.76 4.34
C LEU A 221 37.53 -20.24 3.95
N PRO A 222 38.59 -20.91 4.42
CA PRO A 222 39.06 -22.18 3.86
C PRO A 222 38.23 -23.38 4.32
N ARG A 223 38.24 -24.41 3.47
CA ARG A 223 37.76 -25.76 3.77
C ARG A 223 38.57 -26.38 4.90
N GLU A 224 37.88 -26.82 5.95
CA GLU A 224 38.32 -27.98 6.73
C GLU A 224 37.22 -29.05 6.66
N THR A 225 37.65 -30.21 6.20
CA THR A 225 36.97 -31.50 6.20
C THR A 225 36.89 -32.04 7.61
N PHE A 226 35.70 -32.42 8.09
CA PHE A 226 35.57 -33.47 9.10
C PHE A 226 34.35 -34.34 8.83
N GLU A 227 34.55 -35.61 9.17
CA GLU A 227 33.84 -36.80 8.73
C GLU A 227 32.49 -37.00 9.43
N ALA A 228 31.68 -37.86 8.82
CA ALA A 228 30.35 -38.24 9.26
C ALA A 228 30.37 -39.16 10.48
N GLU A 229 29.37 -39.05 11.36
CA GLU A 229 28.79 -40.22 12.06
C GLU A 229 27.37 -39.95 12.63
N ASN A 230 26.46 -40.83 12.20
CA ASN A 230 25.29 -41.45 12.85
C ASN A 230 24.09 -40.66 13.44
N GLN A 231 22.98 -40.79 12.69
CA GLN A 231 21.66 -41.35 13.05
C GLN A 231 21.07 -41.13 14.46
N GLU A 232 19.88 -40.51 14.48
CA GLU A 232 18.77 -40.93 15.34
C GLU A 232 17.41 -40.62 14.64
N GLU A 233 16.54 -41.64 14.57
CA GLU A 233 15.23 -41.63 13.91
C GLU A 233 14.15 -40.90 14.75
N ALA A 234 13.26 -40.15 14.09
CA ALA A 234 12.08 -39.55 14.71
C ALA A 234 10.82 -40.42 14.46
N PRO A 235 9.90 -40.57 15.42
CA PRO A 235 8.71 -41.40 15.26
C PRO A 235 7.63 -40.74 14.39
N HIS A 236 6.94 -41.59 13.64
CA HIS A 236 5.84 -41.29 12.73
C HIS A 236 4.72 -40.43 13.37
N THR A 237 4.32 -39.36 12.69
CA THR A 237 3.01 -38.69 12.89
C THR A 237 2.20 -38.72 11.59
N PRO A 238 0.87 -38.88 11.67
CA PRO A 238 0.03 -39.18 10.50
C PRO A 238 -0.15 -37.97 9.59
N ASN A 239 -0.11 -38.26 8.31
CA ASN A 239 -0.29 -37.37 7.18
C ASN A 239 -1.68 -36.73 7.21
N CYS A 240 -1.77 -35.43 7.52
CA CYS A 240 -2.99 -34.62 7.33
C CYS A 240 -2.64 -33.46 6.40
N SER A 241 -2.68 -33.71 5.10
CA SER A 241 -2.66 -32.66 4.08
C SER A 241 -4.07 -32.06 4.00
N PRO A 242 -4.27 -30.75 4.19
CA PRO A 242 -5.56 -30.14 3.90
C PRO A 242 -5.77 -30.13 2.39
N GLU A 243 -6.83 -30.81 1.93
CA GLU A 243 -7.28 -30.81 0.53
C GLU A 243 -7.54 -29.37 0.06
N LEU A 244 -6.95 -28.99 -1.08
CA LEU A 244 -7.32 -27.75 -1.77
C LEU A 244 -8.81 -27.82 -2.15
N PRO A 245 -9.62 -26.78 -1.86
CA PRO A 245 -10.99 -26.77 -2.29
C PRO A 245 -11.09 -26.73 -3.83
N THR A 246 -11.86 -27.66 -4.38
CA THR A 246 -12.15 -27.79 -5.82
C THR A 246 -12.74 -26.52 -6.43
N ALA A 247 -12.45 -26.30 -7.72
CA ALA A 247 -12.79 -25.12 -8.54
C ALA A 247 -14.29 -24.70 -8.63
N ASN A 248 -15.19 -25.40 -7.93
CA ASN A 248 -16.60 -25.03 -7.83
C ASN A 248 -16.90 -24.05 -6.68
N SER A 249 -16.02 -23.90 -5.68
CA SER A 249 -16.22 -22.91 -4.59
C SER A 249 -15.79 -21.50 -5.00
N SER A 250 -14.86 -21.36 -5.94
CA SER A 250 -14.34 -20.05 -6.39
C SER A 250 -15.35 -19.24 -7.20
N LYS A 251 -16.23 -19.90 -7.97
CA LYS A 251 -17.24 -19.22 -8.81
C LYS A 251 -18.29 -18.43 -8.02
N ASN A 252 -18.52 -18.78 -6.75
CA ASN A 252 -19.48 -18.08 -5.89
C ASN A 252 -18.85 -16.87 -5.17
N LEU A 253 -17.52 -16.86 -5.01
CA LEU A 253 -16.78 -15.76 -4.38
C LEU A 253 -16.58 -14.55 -5.32
N ASP A 254 -16.61 -14.77 -6.64
CA ASP A 254 -16.55 -13.69 -7.64
C ASP A 254 -17.82 -12.81 -7.64
N GLN A 255 -18.92 -13.25 -7.01
CA GLN A 255 -20.11 -12.44 -6.79
C GLN A 255 -19.83 -11.27 -5.82
N TYR A 256 -18.83 -11.41 -4.96
CA TYR A 256 -18.46 -10.39 -3.99
C TYR A 256 -17.31 -9.55 -4.54
N ARG A 257 -17.50 -8.24 -4.43
CA ARG A 257 -16.58 -7.17 -4.80
C ARG A 257 -15.15 -7.42 -4.24
N ARG A 258 -14.18 -7.77 -5.11
CA ARG A 258 -12.76 -7.94 -4.75
C ARG A 258 -12.16 -6.69 -4.11
N TYR A 259 -11.32 -6.87 -3.09
CA TYR A 259 -10.65 -5.80 -2.34
C TYR A 259 -9.15 -5.76 -2.61
N ASP A 260 -8.49 -6.92 -2.73
CA ASP A 260 -7.04 -7.02 -2.79
C ASP A 260 -6.54 -7.00 -4.22
N TYR A 261 -5.67 -6.04 -4.52
CA TYR A 261 -5.01 -5.85 -5.80
C TYR A 261 -3.50 -5.80 -5.62
N THR A 262 -2.77 -6.55 -6.43
CA THR A 262 -1.31 -6.65 -6.33
C THR A 262 -0.61 -6.16 -7.58
N LEU A 263 0.49 -5.42 -7.39
CA LEU A 263 1.32 -4.96 -8.50
C LEU A 263 2.09 -6.12 -9.13
N GLN A 264 2.11 -6.18 -10.46
CA GLN A 264 2.88 -7.19 -11.18
C GLN A 264 4.39 -7.06 -10.90
N VAL A 265 4.99 -8.12 -10.36
CA VAL A 265 6.45 -8.22 -10.20
C VAL A 265 7.04 -8.77 -11.49
N SER A 266 7.93 -8.01 -12.15
CA SER A 266 8.68 -8.52 -13.29
C SER A 266 9.59 -9.66 -12.82
N LYS A 267 9.36 -10.89 -13.32
CA LYS A 267 10.35 -11.96 -13.17
C LYS A 267 11.63 -11.49 -13.87
N SER A 268 12.71 -11.30 -13.12
CA SER A 268 14.06 -11.23 -13.68
C SER A 268 14.40 -12.61 -14.25
N SER A 269 13.86 -12.92 -15.43
CA SER A 269 14.37 -14.02 -16.22
C SER A 269 15.74 -13.58 -16.70
N SER A 270 16.76 -14.38 -16.39
CA SER A 270 18.07 -14.32 -17.03
C SER A 270 17.89 -14.45 -18.53
N ILE A 271 17.78 -13.32 -19.22
CA ILE A 271 17.83 -13.28 -20.68
C ILE A 271 19.28 -13.59 -21.04
N GLN A 272 19.57 -14.84 -21.38
CA GLN A 272 20.66 -15.15 -22.28
C GLN A 272 20.32 -14.51 -23.63
N THR A 273 20.92 -13.36 -23.92
CA THR A 273 20.82 -12.73 -25.22
C THR A 273 21.56 -13.60 -26.25
N PRO A 274 20.92 -14.09 -27.32
CA PRO A 274 21.66 -14.65 -28.43
C PRO A 274 22.38 -13.50 -29.13
N ARG A 275 23.71 -13.59 -29.26
CA ARG A 275 24.50 -12.67 -30.09
C ARG A 275 23.99 -12.75 -31.53
N ARG A 276 23.28 -11.72 -32.00
CA ARG A 276 23.09 -11.45 -33.43
C ARG A 276 24.05 -10.34 -33.84
N ASN A 277 25.05 -10.72 -34.63
CA ASN A 277 25.92 -9.79 -35.36
C ASN A 277 25.06 -8.93 -36.28
N LEU A 278 24.99 -7.62 -36.01
CA LEU A 278 24.44 -6.65 -36.96
C LEU A 278 25.59 -6.09 -37.79
N LEU A 279 25.62 -6.50 -39.06
CA LEU A 279 26.40 -5.88 -40.12
C LEU A 279 25.87 -4.45 -40.36
N LEU A 280 26.73 -3.46 -40.17
CA LEU A 280 26.49 -2.06 -40.49
C LEU A 280 26.53 -1.87 -42.01
N GLY A 281 25.35 -1.73 -42.64
CA GLY A 281 25.20 -1.21 -43.98
C GLY A 281 25.17 0.32 -43.98
N ARG A 282 26.12 0.94 -44.69
CA ARG A 282 26.17 2.39 -44.96
C ARG A 282 24.97 2.83 -45.80
N GLY A 283 24.32 3.92 -45.41
CA GLY A 283 23.32 4.62 -46.21
C GLY A 283 23.40 6.13 -45.95
N HIS A 284 23.68 6.88 -47.01
CA HIS A 284 23.91 8.31 -47.06
C HIS A 284 22.68 9.14 -46.64
N TYR A 285 22.90 10.22 -45.87
CA TYR A 285 21.94 11.30 -45.69
C TYR A 285 22.43 12.56 -46.42
N CYS A 286 21.61 13.05 -47.34
CA CYS A 286 21.69 14.35 -47.99
C CYS A 286 20.40 15.09 -47.62
N THR A 287 20.51 16.31 -47.06
CA THR A 287 19.69 17.49 -47.45
C THR A 287 20.14 18.73 -46.67
N SER A 288 20.68 19.67 -47.45
CA SER A 288 20.69 21.15 -47.40
C SER A 288 20.04 21.92 -46.24
N ARG A 289 20.79 22.94 -45.78
CA ARG A 289 20.35 24.17 -45.09
C ARG A 289 19.50 25.08 -45.99
N ILE A 290 18.62 25.87 -45.36
CA ILE A 290 18.25 27.30 -45.56
C ILE A 290 17.51 27.64 -44.25
N SER A 291 17.71 28.73 -43.50
CA SER A 291 18.43 30.00 -43.60
C SER A 291 18.95 30.39 -42.23
#